data_AF-A0A377XDV0-F1
#
_entry.id   AF-A0A377XDV0-F1
#
_cell.length_a   1.000
_cell.length_b   1.000
_cell.length_c   1.000
_cell.angle_alpha   90.00
_cell.angle_beta   90.00
_cell.angle_gamma   90.00
#
_symmetry.space_group_name_H-M   'P 1'
#
loop_
_entity.id
_entity.type
_entity.pdbx_description
1 polymer ?
#
loop_
_entity_poly.entity_id
_entity_poly.type
_entity_poly.pdbx_seq_one_letter_code
_entity_poly.pdbx_strand_id
1 'polypeptide(L)'
;MRYIAGIDIGNSSTEVALATVDDAGVLNIRHSALAETTGIKGTLRNVFGIQEALTQAAKAAGIQLSDISLIRINEATPVIGDVAMETITETIITESTMIGHNPKTPGGVGLGSASPSHQRRCCPAPRTLPIFWWSPRPLTLPMSPR
;
A
#
# COMPACT_ATOMS: atom_id res chain seq x y z
N MET A 1 43.11 21.25 -3.16
CA MET A 1 41.92 20.52 -2.65
C MET A 1 40.88 20.34 -3.75
N ARG A 2 40.35 19.12 -3.95
CA ARG A 2 39.43 18.75 -5.05
C ARG A 2 38.18 18.07 -4.50
N TYR A 3 37.01 18.35 -5.10
CA TYR A 3 35.77 17.62 -4.79
C TYR A 3 35.56 16.44 -5.73
N ILE A 4 35.17 15.30 -5.17
CA ILE A 4 34.84 14.07 -5.88
C ILE A 4 33.47 13.58 -5.40
N ALA A 5 32.60 13.17 -6.32
CA ALA A 5 31.32 12.57 -6.00
C ALA A 5 31.29 11.09 -6.41
N GLY A 6 30.91 10.22 -5.48
CA GLY A 6 30.50 8.85 -5.76
C GLY A 6 28.99 8.77 -5.87
N ILE A 7 28.48 8.06 -6.86
CA ILE A 7 27.05 7.94 -7.17
C ILE A 7 26.67 6.46 -7.22
N ASP A 8 25.67 6.09 -6.44
CA ASP A 8 25.00 4.80 -6.49
C ASP A 8 23.60 4.96 -7.09
N ILE A 9 23.34 4.31 -8.24
CA ILE A 9 22.01 4.27 -8.84
C ILE A 9 21.33 2.97 -8.39
N GLY A 10 20.44 3.06 -7.42
CA GLY A 10 19.54 1.98 -7.00
C GLY A 10 18.33 1.83 -7.92
N ASN A 11 17.43 0.90 -7.57
CA ASN A 11 16.13 0.77 -8.23
C ASN A 11 15.12 1.82 -7.76
N SER A 12 15.29 2.32 -6.53
CA SER A 12 14.38 3.26 -5.87
C SER A 12 15.08 4.53 -5.40
N SER A 13 16.33 4.44 -4.97
CA SER A 13 17.14 5.58 -4.55
C SER A 13 18.35 5.76 -5.47
N THR A 14 18.65 7.02 -5.81
CA THR A 14 19.94 7.44 -6.35
C THR A 14 20.67 8.19 -5.25
N GLU A 15 21.82 7.66 -4.83
CA GLU A 15 22.57 8.13 -3.66
C GLU A 15 23.89 8.74 -4.08
N VAL A 16 24.32 9.79 -3.38
CA VAL A 16 25.56 10.52 -3.64
C VAL A 16 26.36 10.64 -2.36
N ALA A 17 27.65 10.32 -2.43
CA ALA A 17 28.65 10.64 -1.41
C ALA A 17 29.64 11.67 -1.97
N LEU A 18 29.70 12.85 -1.36
CA LEU A 18 30.62 13.92 -1.72
C LEU A 18 31.84 13.91 -0.80
N ALA A 19 33.02 13.85 -1.39
CA ALA A 19 34.29 13.81 -0.70
C ALA A 19 35.24 14.92 -1.18
N THR A 20 36.18 15.28 -0.31
CA THR A 20 37.30 16.16 -0.63
C THR A 20 38.59 15.37 -0.62
N VAL A 21 39.45 15.62 -1.60
CA VAL A 21 40.84 15.13 -1.64
C VAL A 21 41.76 16.32 -1.47
N ASP A 22 42.60 16.30 -0.42
CA ASP A 22 43.60 17.33 -0.19
C ASP A 22 44.82 17.16 -1.09
N ASP A 23 45.79 18.06 -0.96
CA ASP A 23 46.98 18.05 -1.81
C ASP A 23 47.95 16.92 -1.45
N ALA A 24 47.81 16.32 -0.26
CA ALA A 24 48.51 15.11 0.17
C ALA A 24 47.82 13.81 -0.31
N GLY A 25 46.65 13.91 -0.96
CA GLY A 25 45.88 12.78 -1.45
C GLY A 25 44.93 12.15 -0.44
N VAL A 26 44.74 12.74 0.74
CA VAL A 26 43.84 12.21 1.77
C VAL A 26 42.40 12.48 1.38
N LEU A 27 41.62 11.41 1.26
CA LEU A 27 40.19 11.46 0.95
C LEU A 27 39.37 11.57 2.24
N ASN A 28 38.47 12.56 2.29
CA ASN A 28 37.54 12.76 3.39
C ASN A 28 36.12 12.90 2.84
N ILE A 29 35.21 12.00 3.22
CA ILE A 29 33.78 12.13 2.93
C ILE A 29 33.21 13.25 3.79
N ARG A 30 32.48 14.19 3.18
CA ARG A 30 31.96 15.39 3.85
C ARG A 30 30.44 15.38 3.95
N HIS A 31 29.77 15.03 2.86
CA HIS A 31 28.31 15.09 2.76
C HIS A 31 27.78 13.91 1.96
N SER A 32 26.51 13.59 2.17
CA SER A 32 25.76 12.64 1.37
C SER A 32 24.35 13.18 1.11
N ALA A 33 23.75 12.75 0.02
CA ALA A 33 22.36 13.03 -0.31
C ALA A 33 21.76 11.86 -1.08
N LEU A 34 20.43 11.80 -1.10
CA LEU A 34 19.69 10.83 -1.91
C LEU A 34 18.50 11.49 -2.57
N ALA A 35 18.16 11.00 -3.76
CA ALA A 35 16.95 11.35 -4.48
C ALA A 35 16.24 10.08 -4.94
N GLU A 36 14.98 10.20 -5.34
CA GLU A 36 14.27 9.09 -5.98
C GLU A 36 14.94 8.72 -7.31
N THR A 37 15.06 7.43 -7.60
CA THR A 37 15.56 6.97 -8.90
C THR A 37 14.53 7.31 -9.98
N THR A 38 14.91 8.18 -10.90
CA THR A 38 14.04 8.58 -12.01
C THR A 38 14.07 7.53 -13.13
N GLY A 39 12.97 6.79 -13.29
CA GLY A 39 12.84 5.73 -14.29
C GLY A 39 13.51 4.41 -13.87
N ILE A 40 13.64 3.47 -14.82
CA ILE A 40 14.29 2.18 -14.56
C ILE A 40 15.80 2.41 -14.42
N LYS A 41 16.43 1.75 -13.46
CA LYS A 41 17.89 1.72 -13.27
C LYS A 41 18.61 1.38 -14.58
N GLY A 42 19.66 2.11 -14.90
CA GLY A 42 20.43 1.97 -16.15
C GLY A 42 19.83 2.70 -17.36
N THR A 43 18.75 3.47 -17.19
CA THR A 43 18.17 4.26 -18.31
C THR A 43 18.63 5.72 -18.26
N LEU A 44 18.56 6.42 -19.40
CA LEU A 44 18.88 7.86 -19.49
C LEU A 44 18.04 8.73 -18.56
N ARG A 45 16.86 8.25 -18.12
CA ARG A 45 16.05 8.97 -17.14
C ARG A 45 16.77 9.12 -15.80
N ASN A 46 17.69 8.23 -15.44
CA ASN A 46 18.40 8.31 -14.16
C ASN A 46 19.23 9.60 -14.02
N VAL A 47 19.57 10.28 -15.13
CA VAL A 47 20.29 11.55 -15.13
C VAL A 47 19.57 12.60 -14.26
N PHE A 48 18.24 12.62 -14.24
CA PHE A 48 17.49 13.59 -13.43
C PHE A 48 17.66 13.35 -11.92
N GLY A 49 17.50 12.11 -11.46
CA GLY A 49 17.75 11.75 -10.06
C GLY A 49 19.21 11.95 -9.65
N ILE A 50 20.16 11.68 -10.56
CA ILE A 50 21.58 11.98 -10.35
C ILE A 50 21.82 13.48 -10.16
N GLN A 51 21.27 14.32 -11.04
CA GLN A 51 21.39 15.78 -10.95
C GLN A 51 20.80 16.31 -9.65
N GLU A 52 19.64 15.79 -9.25
CA GLU A 52 18.99 16.20 -8.01
C GLU A 52 19.81 15.81 -6.77
N ALA A 53 20.26 14.56 -6.67
CA ALA A 53 21.08 14.10 -5.55
C ALA A 53 22.41 14.88 -5.46
N LEU A 54 23.08 15.14 -6.60
CA LEU A 54 24.27 15.97 -6.66
C LEU A 54 24.00 17.41 -6.21
N THR A 55 22.87 18.00 -6.65
CA THR A 55 22.50 19.37 -6.28
C THR A 55 22.27 19.50 -4.78
N GLN A 56 21.61 18.51 -4.17
CA GLN A 56 21.39 18.47 -2.73
C GLN A 56 22.71 18.33 -1.96
N ALA A 57 23.61 17.43 -2.39
CA ALA A 57 24.92 17.25 -1.77
C ALA A 57 25.80 18.52 -1.89
N ALA A 58 25.81 19.16 -3.06
CA ALA A 58 26.53 20.40 -3.30
C ALA A 58 26.00 21.57 -2.45
N LYS A 59 24.67 21.70 -2.36
CA LYS A 59 24.01 22.70 -1.51
C LYS A 59 24.35 22.50 -0.03
N ALA A 60 24.34 21.26 0.46
CA ALA A 60 24.72 20.95 1.83
C ALA A 60 26.19 21.29 2.13
N ALA A 61 27.07 21.07 1.14
CA ALA A 61 28.48 21.44 1.23
C ALA A 61 28.77 22.93 0.98
N GLY A 62 27.76 23.72 0.56
CA GLY A 62 27.94 25.13 0.23
C GLY A 62 28.78 25.38 -1.03
N ILE A 63 28.79 24.42 -1.97
CA ILE A 63 29.56 24.51 -3.23
C ILE A 63 28.64 24.54 -4.44
N GLN A 64 29.18 24.90 -5.61
CA GLN A 64 28.49 24.74 -6.88
C GLN A 64 28.75 23.35 -7.47
N LEU A 65 27.83 22.86 -8.30
CA LEU A 65 28.02 21.60 -9.02
C LEU A 65 29.28 21.59 -9.90
N SER A 66 29.63 22.76 -10.47
CA SER A 66 30.84 22.94 -11.28
C SER A 66 32.14 22.74 -10.50
N ASP A 67 32.09 22.79 -9.16
CA ASP A 67 33.26 22.61 -8.31
C ASP A 67 33.62 21.12 -8.12
N ILE A 68 32.72 20.21 -8.50
CA ILE A 68 32.93 18.76 -8.48
C ILE A 68 33.81 18.37 -9.67
N SER A 69 35.04 17.97 -9.36
CA SER A 69 36.08 17.69 -10.38
C SER A 69 36.00 16.29 -11.00
N LEU A 70 35.38 15.33 -10.30
CA LEU A 70 35.26 13.95 -10.76
C LEU A 70 33.99 13.33 -10.20
N ILE A 71 33.25 12.64 -11.09
CA ILE A 71 32.08 11.83 -10.74
C ILE A 71 32.41 10.37 -11.01
N ARG A 72 32.13 9.49 -10.04
CA ARG A 72 32.23 8.04 -10.15
C ARG A 72 30.84 7.46 -10.00
N ILE A 73 30.36 6.78 -11.02
CA ILE A 73 29.04 6.14 -11.03
C ILE A 73 29.24 4.64 -10.92
N ASN A 74 28.46 3.96 -10.08
CA ASN A 74 28.44 2.51 -10.11
C ASN A 74 27.63 2.01 -11.33
N GLU A 75 28.14 0.98 -11.99
CA GLU A 75 27.37 0.28 -13.01
C GLU A 75 26.80 -0.98 -12.38
N ALA A 76 25.50 -0.94 -12.05
CA ALA A 76 24.80 -2.10 -11.52
C ALA A 76 23.64 -2.46 -12.44
N THR A 77 23.51 -3.75 -12.77
CA THR A 77 22.48 -4.28 -13.64
C THR A 77 21.09 -3.99 -13.07
N PRO A 78 20.10 -3.54 -13.87
CA PRO A 78 18.74 -3.39 -13.40
C PRO A 78 18.18 -4.72 -12.93
N VAL A 79 17.63 -4.74 -11.71
CA VAL A 79 16.89 -5.89 -11.18
C VAL A 79 15.41 -5.52 -11.20
N ILE A 80 14.65 -6.13 -12.10
CA ILE A 80 13.21 -5.91 -12.22
C ILE A 80 12.51 -7.11 -11.57
N GLY A 81 11.70 -6.85 -10.56
CA GLY A 81 10.80 -7.82 -9.94
C GLY A 81 9.37 -7.32 -10.04
N ASP A 82 8.43 -8.23 -10.27
CA ASP A 82 6.99 -7.95 -10.26
C ASP A 82 6.31 -8.93 -9.30
N VAL A 83 5.16 -8.53 -8.75
CA VAL A 83 4.37 -9.36 -7.84
C VAL A 83 2.97 -9.54 -8.41
N ALA A 84 2.56 -10.79 -8.55
CA ALA A 84 1.19 -11.15 -8.92
C ALA A 84 0.52 -11.90 -7.77
N MET A 85 -0.76 -11.62 -7.55
CA MET A 85 -1.60 -12.35 -6.60
C MET A 85 -2.81 -12.90 -7.34
N GLU A 86 -3.09 -14.19 -7.13
CA GLU A 86 -4.21 -14.89 -7.74
C GLU A 86 -5.10 -15.47 -6.64
N THR A 87 -6.42 -15.34 -6.82
CA THR A 87 -7.39 -16.01 -5.95
C THR A 87 -7.63 -17.40 -6.51
N ILE A 88 -7.10 -18.43 -5.84
CA ILE A 88 -7.16 -19.83 -6.29
C ILE A 88 -8.37 -20.61 -5.78
N THR A 89 -9.15 -20.01 -4.88
CA THR A 89 -10.33 -20.64 -4.27
C THR A 89 -11.44 -19.62 -4.13
N GLU A 90 -12.66 -20.07 -4.43
CA GLU A 90 -13.88 -19.32 -4.15
C GLU A 90 -14.82 -20.14 -3.28
N THR A 91 -15.76 -19.46 -2.62
CA THR A 91 -16.84 -20.11 -1.86
C THR A 91 -18.17 -19.56 -2.35
N ILE A 92 -18.98 -20.44 -2.94
CA ILE A 92 -20.29 -20.09 -3.51
C ILE A 92 -21.39 -20.68 -2.63
N ILE A 93 -22.34 -19.84 -2.21
CA ILE A 93 -23.59 -20.29 -1.59
C ILE A 93 -24.64 -20.40 -2.69
N THR A 94 -25.03 -21.61 -3.05
CA THR A 94 -26.09 -21.85 -4.03
C THR A 94 -27.46 -21.82 -3.37
N GLU A 95 -28.48 -21.42 -4.14
CA GLU A 95 -29.90 -21.47 -3.76
C GLU A 95 -30.27 -20.72 -2.47
N SER A 96 -29.44 -19.75 -2.03
CA SER A 96 -29.66 -19.02 -0.77
C SER A 96 -29.79 -19.96 0.46
N THR A 97 -29.07 -21.08 0.45
CA THR A 97 -29.16 -22.16 1.44
C THR A 97 -28.62 -21.83 2.83
N MET A 98 -27.85 -20.74 2.97
CA MET A 98 -27.18 -20.36 4.22
C MET A 98 -27.13 -18.84 4.42
N ILE A 99 -27.25 -18.42 5.69
CA ILE A 99 -26.93 -17.07 6.17
C ILE A 99 -25.78 -17.20 7.18
N GLY A 100 -24.63 -16.59 6.89
CA GLY A 100 -23.41 -16.73 7.71
C GLY A 100 -22.69 -15.42 8.03
N HIS A 101 -23.35 -14.26 7.88
CA HIS A 101 -22.68 -12.95 7.97
C HIS A 101 -22.30 -12.51 9.40
N ASN A 102 -22.60 -13.31 10.43
CA ASN A 102 -22.23 -13.11 11.84
C ASN A 102 -22.27 -11.64 12.33
N PRO A 103 -23.46 -11.02 12.48
CA PRO A 103 -23.57 -9.62 12.86
C PRO A 103 -23.07 -9.41 14.30
N LYS A 104 -22.51 -8.22 14.60
CA LYS A 104 -21.94 -7.92 15.92
C LYS A 104 -22.95 -7.81 17.06
N THR A 105 -24.21 -7.51 16.76
CA THR A 105 -25.28 -7.29 17.76
C THR A 105 -26.52 -8.13 17.42
N PRO A 106 -26.45 -9.48 17.51
CA PRO A 106 -27.62 -10.32 17.31
C PRO A 106 -28.62 -10.11 18.45
N GLY A 107 -29.91 -10.13 18.15
CA GLY A 107 -30.96 -10.07 19.16
C GLY A 107 -31.20 -11.46 19.78
N GLY A 108 -31.21 -11.56 21.11
CA GLY A 108 -31.50 -12.81 21.83
C GLY A 108 -30.41 -13.89 21.69
N VAL A 109 -30.75 -15.12 22.09
CA VAL A 109 -29.88 -16.31 22.02
C VAL A 109 -30.75 -17.57 21.95
N GLY A 110 -30.29 -18.61 21.26
CA GLY A 110 -30.97 -19.91 21.21
C GLY A 110 -30.78 -20.65 19.89
N LEU A 111 -31.41 -21.82 19.79
CA LEU A 111 -31.50 -22.65 18.59
C LEU A 111 -32.97 -22.89 18.25
N GLY A 112 -33.34 -22.76 16.97
CA GLY A 112 -34.69 -23.02 16.49
C GLY A 112 -34.68 -23.74 15.14
N SER A 113 -35.62 -24.66 14.95
CA SER A 113 -35.90 -25.32 13.67
C SER A 113 -37.34 -25.04 13.28
N ALA A 114 -37.54 -24.46 12.11
CA ALA A 114 -38.83 -23.96 11.67
C ALA A 114 -38.86 -23.68 10.17
N SER A 115 -40.05 -23.60 9.58
CA SER A 115 -40.21 -23.21 8.18
C SER A 115 -40.20 -21.68 8.04
N PRO A 116 -39.51 -21.10 7.05
CA PRO A 116 -39.51 -19.66 6.83
C PRO A 116 -40.90 -19.19 6.41
N SER A 117 -41.41 -18.14 7.06
CA SER A 117 -42.66 -17.48 6.68
C SER A 117 -42.47 -15.98 6.59
N HIS A 118 -43.07 -15.39 5.55
CA HIS A 118 -43.12 -13.94 5.44
C HIS A 118 -44.08 -13.38 6.48
N GLN A 119 -43.70 -12.27 7.10
CA GLN A 119 -44.49 -11.53 8.06
C GLN A 119 -46.01 -11.42 7.74
N ARG A 120 -46.38 -11.08 6.50
CA ARG A 120 -47.80 -10.92 6.09
C ARG A 120 -48.57 -12.25 5.98
N ARG A 121 -47.87 -13.39 5.93
CA ARG A 121 -48.43 -14.73 5.78
C ARG A 121 -48.53 -15.51 7.09
N CYS A 122 -48.06 -14.96 8.22
CA CYS A 122 -48.23 -15.58 9.53
C CYS A 122 -49.70 -15.66 9.98
N CYS A 123 -50.52 -14.63 9.70
CA CYS A 123 -51.92 -14.60 10.13
C CYS A 123 -52.82 -15.70 9.54
N PRO A 124 -52.65 -16.13 8.26
CA PRO A 124 -53.41 -17.27 7.72
C PRO A 124 -52.78 -18.66 7.95
N ALA A 125 -51.60 -18.77 8.57
CA ALA A 125 -50.92 -20.06 8.72
C ALA A 125 -51.53 -20.93 9.84
N PRO A 126 -51.64 -22.26 9.67
CA PRO A 126 -52.10 -23.15 10.73
C PRO A 126 -51.15 -23.08 11.93
N ARG A 127 -51.71 -22.84 13.13
CA ARG A 127 -50.98 -22.58 14.38
C ARG A 127 -50.17 -23.76 14.93
N THR A 128 -50.06 -24.84 14.19
CA THR A 128 -49.54 -26.13 14.65
C THR A 128 -48.09 -26.41 14.25
N LEU A 129 -47.49 -25.62 13.34
CA LEU A 129 -46.10 -25.79 12.91
C LEU A 129 -45.21 -24.63 13.38
N PRO A 130 -43.95 -24.90 13.78
CA PRO A 130 -43.00 -23.85 14.14
C PRO A 130 -42.61 -23.00 12.92
N ILE A 131 -42.55 -21.68 13.11
CA ILE A 131 -42.29 -20.70 12.04
C ILE A 131 -41.01 -19.89 12.32
N PHE A 132 -40.15 -19.73 11.31
CA PHE A 132 -39.06 -18.75 11.29
C PHE A 132 -39.55 -17.48 10.59
N TRP A 133 -39.60 -16.37 11.32
CA TRP A 133 -40.15 -15.12 10.80
C TRP A 133 -39.13 -14.38 9.94
N TRP A 134 -39.48 -14.14 8.67
CA TRP A 134 -38.72 -13.26 7.78
C TRP A 134 -39.33 -11.85 7.66
N SER A 135 -38.58 -10.82 8.09
CA SER A 135 -38.98 -9.40 8.03
C SER A 135 -38.02 -8.59 7.15
N PRO A 136 -38.43 -8.17 5.93
CA PRO A 136 -37.56 -7.47 4.99
C PRO A 136 -37.41 -5.96 5.24
N ARG A 137 -38.21 -5.38 6.15
CA ARG A 137 -38.15 -3.96 6.54
C ARG A 137 -38.44 -3.82 8.02
N PRO A 138 -37.90 -2.78 8.70
CA PRO A 138 -38.30 -2.45 10.04
C PRO A 138 -39.82 -2.31 10.13
N LEU A 139 -40.41 -2.96 11.13
CA LEU A 139 -41.80 -2.79 11.49
C LEU A 139 -41.98 -1.39 12.07
N THR A 140 -42.67 -0.52 11.35
CA THR A 140 -43.31 0.64 11.96
C THR A 140 -44.54 0.14 12.73
N LEU A 141 -44.32 -0.23 13.98
CA LEU A 141 -45.43 -0.42 14.91
C LEU A 141 -46.05 0.96 15.18
N PRO A 142 -47.37 1.14 15.05
CA PRO A 142 -48.00 2.37 15.53
C PRO A 142 -47.69 2.48 17.03
N MET A 143 -46.92 3.48 17.42
CA MET A 143 -46.79 3.82 18.83
C MET A 143 -48.18 4.19 19.31
N SER A 144 -48.74 3.45 20.28
CA SER A 144 -50.03 3.84 20.85
C SER A 144 -49.83 5.23 21.48
N PRO A 145 -50.64 6.24 21.13
CA PRO A 145 -50.65 7.46 21.91
C PRO A 145 -51.10 7.05 23.32
N ARG A 146 -50.20 7.22 24.29
CA ARG A 146 -50.59 7.24 25.70
C ARG A 146 -51.41 8.48 25.97
#